data_AF-A0A966S0J9-F1
#
_entry.id   AF-A0A966S0J9-F1
#
_cell.length_a   1.000
_cell.length_b   1.000
_cell.length_c   1.000
_cell.angle_alpha   90.00
_cell.angle_beta   90.00
_cell.angle_gamma   90.00
#
_symmetry.space_group_name_H-M   'P 1'
#
loop_
_entity.id
_entity.type
_entity.pdbx_description
1 polymer ?
#
loop_
_entity_poly.entity_id
_entity_poly.type
_entity_poly.pdbx_seq_one_letter_code
_entity_poly.pdbx_strand_id
1 'polypeptide(L)'
;MARRLDIEVTSTRDDGSFTWRQAGAKAPKGVGASELLPANCKVGDVLRAEVEMDLDGATVTSVSVIKQRERNVTLLEITGSGVAFQPVTEVSTNKARRGEKRGDKRGAKGARGGRGERGARPGQPDGTNGDGRNGEGRNGGSRRQFTPPPPALTKRPRPTRLRAKSEHRQAVLDALKPEERVLAEVAIKGGVGALRVAVKEQNARLTKEGKPTINAGPLIDQMLELLPRLRVAEWRDTVDAVEKIIDTVDLRDLRSIVARSNDATLMKDASLNGKREELRLALKRREDEALSHWHEDLRAAVDVGRIVAALNMSGKPPKAGTPPSAEIKLRLVALTVEQLTPDATSDRWIVVLEALAFAPIHNDVVPT
;
A
#
# COMPACT_ATOMS: atom_id res chain seq x y z
N MET A 1 26.02 39.84 -45.84
CA MET A 1 25.81 39.66 -44.37
C MET A 1 25.79 38.17 -44.08
N ALA A 2 26.87 37.65 -43.48
CA ALA A 2 27.01 36.23 -43.18
C ALA A 2 26.00 35.75 -42.11
N ARG A 3 25.35 34.63 -42.36
CA ARG A 3 24.42 33.95 -41.45
C ARG A 3 25.05 32.67 -40.92
N ARG A 4 24.91 32.41 -39.62
CA ARG A 4 25.33 31.16 -38.99
C ARG A 4 24.25 30.10 -39.14
N LEU A 5 24.58 28.97 -39.76
CA LEU A 5 23.67 27.86 -40.05
C LEU A 5 24.28 26.52 -39.65
N ASP A 6 23.44 25.54 -39.32
CA ASP A 6 23.87 24.15 -39.16
C ASP A 6 23.72 23.52 -40.53
N ILE A 7 24.82 23.07 -41.08
CA ILE A 7 24.86 22.44 -42.39
C ILE A 7 25.24 20.98 -42.24
N GLU A 8 24.62 20.12 -43.03
CA GLU A 8 24.97 18.73 -43.17
C GLU A 8 25.66 18.54 -44.52
N VAL A 9 26.84 17.92 -44.52
CA VAL A 9 27.59 17.63 -45.75
C VAL A 9 26.89 16.53 -46.52
N THR A 10 26.41 16.81 -47.73
CA THR A 10 25.62 15.86 -48.54
C THR A 10 26.46 15.10 -49.57
N SER A 11 27.56 15.68 -50.04
CA SER A 11 28.56 14.97 -50.85
C SER A 11 29.86 15.73 -50.90
N THR A 12 30.96 15.02 -51.10
CA THR A 12 32.28 15.56 -51.42
C THR A 12 32.63 15.12 -52.84
N ARG A 13 33.01 16.04 -53.71
CA ARG A 13 33.38 15.77 -55.10
C ARG A 13 34.89 15.86 -55.27
N ASP A 14 35.41 15.12 -56.24
CA ASP A 14 36.85 15.06 -56.55
C ASP A 14 37.39 16.36 -57.17
N ASP A 15 36.50 17.30 -57.52
CA ASP A 15 36.78 18.64 -58.05
C ASP A 15 37.14 19.67 -56.96
N GLY A 16 37.25 19.25 -55.69
CA GLY A 16 37.57 20.13 -54.56
C GLY A 16 36.35 20.88 -54.00
N SER A 17 35.13 20.51 -54.40
CA SER A 17 33.89 21.07 -53.86
C SER A 17 33.10 20.07 -53.02
N PHE A 18 32.28 20.57 -52.10
CA PHE A 18 31.31 19.78 -51.35
C PHE A 18 29.92 20.39 -51.46
N THR A 19 28.89 19.56 -51.48
CA THR A 19 27.49 20.01 -51.39
C THR A 19 27.01 19.92 -49.95
N TRP A 20 26.13 20.84 -49.58
CA TRP A 20 25.56 20.85 -48.23
C TRP A 20 24.06 21.16 -48.26
N ARG A 21 23.38 20.72 -47.21
CA ARG A 21 22.00 21.10 -46.89
C ARG A 21 21.95 21.69 -45.49
N GLN A 22 20.94 22.49 -45.18
CA GLN A 22 20.71 22.84 -43.77
C GLN A 22 20.34 21.57 -43.00
N ALA A 23 20.89 21.36 -41.81
CA ALA A 23 20.64 20.16 -41.01
C ALA A 23 19.13 19.90 -40.86
N GLY A 24 18.68 18.69 -41.23
CA GLY A 24 17.26 18.31 -41.22
C GLY A 24 16.44 18.74 -42.45
N ALA A 25 17.03 19.44 -43.42
CA ALA A 25 16.37 19.78 -44.68
C ALA A 25 16.44 18.62 -45.69
N LYS A 26 15.47 18.55 -46.62
CA LYS A 26 15.41 17.46 -47.62
C LYS A 26 16.21 17.72 -48.90
N ALA A 27 16.47 18.98 -49.26
CA ALA A 27 17.16 19.35 -50.50
C ALA A 27 18.51 20.02 -50.21
N PRO A 28 19.55 19.78 -51.04
CA PRO A 28 20.81 20.50 -50.96
C PRO A 28 20.58 22.00 -51.22
N LYS A 29 21.26 22.85 -50.44
CA LYS A 29 21.08 24.30 -50.46
C LYS A 29 22.23 25.04 -51.12
N GLY A 30 23.43 24.45 -51.19
CA GLY A 30 24.58 25.13 -51.77
C GLY A 30 25.82 24.24 -51.93
N VAL A 31 26.88 24.87 -52.42
CA VAL A 31 28.21 24.28 -52.64
C VAL A 31 29.23 25.06 -51.81
N GLY A 32 30.25 24.39 -51.28
CA GLY A 32 31.38 25.00 -50.59
C GLY A 32 32.71 24.39 -51.05
N ALA A 33 33.82 25.03 -50.73
CA ALA A 33 35.17 24.52 -51.00
C ALA A 33 35.57 23.47 -49.96
N SER A 34 36.10 22.32 -50.41
CA SER A 34 36.47 21.21 -49.53
C SER A 34 37.58 21.56 -48.53
N GLU A 35 38.40 22.57 -48.81
CA GLU A 35 39.44 23.10 -47.92
C GLU A 35 38.89 23.64 -46.59
N LEU A 36 37.62 24.06 -46.58
CA LEU A 36 36.95 24.56 -45.37
C LEU A 36 36.49 23.41 -44.46
N LEU A 37 36.48 22.16 -44.93
CA LEU A 37 36.07 21.02 -44.13
C LEU A 37 37.19 20.58 -43.17
N PRO A 38 36.87 20.24 -41.91
CA PRO A 38 37.82 19.62 -41.01
C PRO A 38 38.37 18.29 -41.57
N ALA A 39 39.64 17.97 -41.31
CA ALA A 39 40.36 16.83 -41.90
C ALA A 39 39.70 15.44 -41.75
N ASN A 40 38.77 15.26 -40.81
CA ASN A 40 38.05 14.00 -40.56
C ASN A 40 36.55 14.06 -40.90
N CYS A 41 36.10 15.07 -41.66
CA CYS A 41 34.69 15.25 -42.00
C CYS A 41 34.21 14.17 -42.99
N LYS A 42 33.05 13.57 -42.71
CA LYS A 42 32.38 12.60 -43.58
C LYS A 42 31.06 13.16 -44.12
N VAL A 43 30.57 12.55 -45.19
CA VAL A 43 29.21 12.80 -45.69
C VAL A 43 28.21 12.40 -44.61
N GLY A 44 27.29 13.31 -44.27
CA GLY A 44 26.33 13.18 -43.18
C GLY A 44 26.71 13.92 -41.89
N ASP A 45 27.94 14.45 -41.79
CA ASP A 45 28.35 15.24 -40.61
C ASP A 45 27.65 16.59 -40.59
N VAL A 46 27.16 16.96 -39.40
CA VAL A 46 26.53 18.26 -39.15
C VAL A 46 27.56 19.21 -38.54
N LEU A 47 27.83 20.31 -39.25
CA LEU A 47 28.82 21.32 -38.90
C LEU A 47 28.17 22.70 -38.83
N ARG A 48 28.78 23.61 -38.09
CA ARG A 48 28.34 25.01 -38.04
C ARG A 48 29.08 25.81 -39.09
N ALA A 49 28.34 26.35 -40.06
CA ALA A 49 28.89 27.17 -41.12
C ALA A 49 28.44 28.63 -41.04
N GLU A 50 29.34 29.54 -41.41
CA GLU A 50 28.99 30.92 -41.76
C GLU A 50 28.79 30.98 -43.27
N VAL A 51 27.57 31.35 -43.66
CA VAL A 51 27.12 31.35 -45.06
C VAL A 51 26.75 32.76 -45.47
N GLU A 52 27.33 33.24 -46.54
CA GLU A 52 26.94 34.48 -47.20
C GLU A 52 25.98 34.17 -48.35
N MET A 53 24.96 35.00 -48.52
CA MET A 53 23.96 34.85 -49.58
C MET A 53 24.07 36.03 -50.53
N ASP A 54 24.53 35.75 -51.74
CA ASP A 54 24.66 36.73 -52.83
C ASP A 54 23.64 36.43 -53.94
N LEU A 55 23.61 37.29 -54.96
CA LEU A 55 22.75 37.14 -56.14
C LEU A 55 22.98 35.81 -56.89
N ASP A 56 24.20 35.27 -56.79
CA ASP A 56 24.63 34.03 -57.47
C ASP A 56 24.49 32.76 -56.61
N GLY A 57 24.01 32.88 -55.36
CA GLY A 57 23.71 31.75 -54.48
C GLY A 57 24.32 31.83 -53.08
N ALA A 58 24.27 30.71 -52.36
CA ALA A 58 24.77 30.59 -50.99
C ALA A 58 26.22 30.06 -50.98
N THR A 59 27.16 30.89 -50.54
CA THR A 59 28.59 30.57 -50.45
C THR A 59 28.99 30.36 -48.99
N VAL A 60 29.75 29.30 -48.71
CA VAL A 60 30.24 28.99 -47.36
C VAL A 60 31.58 29.71 -47.15
N THR A 61 31.66 30.55 -46.13
CA THR A 61 32.86 31.33 -45.81
C THR A 61 33.73 30.63 -44.75
N SER A 62 33.11 29.98 -43.76
CA SER A 62 33.81 29.24 -42.70
C SER A 62 32.99 28.07 -42.18
N VAL A 63 33.65 27.01 -41.72
CA VAL A 63 33.01 25.83 -41.13
C VAL A 63 33.73 25.45 -39.83
N SER A 64 32.94 25.12 -38.80
CA SER A 64 33.42 24.74 -37.47
C SER A 64 32.67 23.55 -36.92
N VAL A 65 33.34 22.74 -36.09
CA VAL A 65 32.74 21.54 -35.47
C VAL A 65 31.78 21.96 -34.36
N ILE A 66 30.57 21.41 -34.36
CA ILE A 66 29.60 21.61 -33.28
C ILE A 66 30.07 20.79 -32.07
N LYS A 67 30.61 21.46 -31.06
CA LYS A 67 30.93 20.81 -29.78
C LYS A 67 29.62 20.45 -29.07
N GLN A 68 29.13 19.23 -29.26
CA GLN A 68 27.98 18.73 -28.51
C GLN A 68 28.31 18.77 -27.01
N ARG A 69 27.43 19.38 -26.21
CA ARG A 69 27.51 19.24 -24.75
C ARG A 69 27.23 17.78 -24.42
N GLU A 70 28.23 17.08 -23.91
CA GLU A 70 28.03 15.77 -23.30
C GLU A 70 27.00 15.91 -22.18
N ARG A 71 25.82 15.31 -22.37
CA ARG A 71 24.87 15.12 -21.29
C ARG A 71 25.42 13.99 -20.44
N ASN A 72 26.04 14.34 -19.32
CA ASN A 72 26.41 13.38 -18.29
C ASN A 72 25.13 12.81 -17.66
N VAL A 73 24.53 11.82 -18.30
CA VAL A 73 23.46 11.02 -17.70
C VAL A 73 24.15 10.02 -16.78
N THR A 74 24.30 10.36 -15.50
CA THR A 74 24.59 9.36 -14.47
C THR A 74 23.38 8.44 -14.37
N LEU A 75 23.47 7.25 -14.96
CA LEU A 75 22.56 6.15 -14.70
C LEU A 75 22.56 5.87 -13.18
N LEU A 76 21.39 5.90 -12.55
CA LEU A 76 21.24 5.46 -11.18
C LEU A 76 21.37 3.94 -11.15
N GLU A 77 22.47 3.44 -10.61
CA GLU A 77 22.60 2.01 -10.30
C GLU A 77 21.73 1.70 -9.08
N ILE A 78 20.64 0.94 -9.29
CA ILE A 78 19.81 0.43 -8.20
C ILE A 78 20.59 -0.72 -7.55
N THR A 79 21.35 -0.41 -6.52
CA THR A 79 21.88 -1.42 -5.61
C THR A 79 20.71 -1.96 -4.79
N GLY A 80 20.30 -3.20 -5.06
CA GLY A 80 19.40 -3.92 -4.18
C GLY A 80 19.97 -3.97 -2.76
N SER A 81 19.14 -4.28 -1.76
CA SER A 81 19.53 -4.26 -0.34
C SER A 81 20.70 -5.19 0.05
N GLY A 82 21.26 -5.96 -0.89
CA GLY A 82 22.27 -6.98 -0.65
C GLY A 82 21.74 -8.19 0.13
N VAL A 83 20.48 -8.15 0.56
CA VAL A 83 19.82 -9.21 1.29
C VAL A 83 19.13 -10.13 0.29
N ALA A 84 19.43 -11.43 0.35
CA ALA A 84 18.72 -12.42 -0.43
C ALA A 84 17.22 -12.27 -0.19
N PHE A 85 16.47 -12.07 -1.28
CA PHE A 85 15.01 -11.96 -1.24
C PHE A 85 14.43 -13.23 -0.63
N GLN A 86 13.92 -13.13 0.60
CA GLN A 86 13.11 -14.17 1.21
C GLN A 86 11.64 -13.85 0.89
N PRO A 87 10.97 -14.65 0.03
CA PRO A 87 9.55 -14.46 -0.22
C PRO A 87 8.79 -14.73 1.09
N VAL A 88 8.35 -13.66 1.75
CA VAL A 88 7.46 -13.75 2.91
C VAL A 88 6.05 -14.05 2.38
N THR A 89 5.66 -15.32 2.40
CA THR A 89 4.29 -15.75 2.08
C THR A 89 3.31 -15.49 3.23
N GLU A 90 3.80 -15.04 4.39
CA GLU A 90 2.99 -14.81 5.58
C GLU A 90 3.16 -13.40 6.14
N VAL A 91 2.11 -12.59 6.05
CA VAL A 91 2.02 -11.33 6.81
C VAL A 91 1.94 -11.69 8.30
N SER A 92 3.07 -11.71 8.99
CA SER A 92 3.09 -11.93 10.44
C SER A 92 2.32 -10.80 11.12
N THR A 93 1.24 -11.13 11.81
CA THR A 93 0.51 -10.21 12.69
C THR A 93 1.15 -10.14 14.08
N ASN A 94 2.48 -10.11 14.14
CA ASN A 94 3.17 -9.96 15.41
C ASN A 94 3.02 -8.51 15.90
N LYS A 95 2.02 -8.34 16.78
CA LYS A 95 1.85 -7.17 17.65
C LYS A 95 3.11 -7.05 18.50
N ALA A 96 4.10 -6.30 18.00
CA ALA A 96 5.27 -5.94 18.77
C ALA A 96 4.79 -5.30 20.09
N ARG A 97 5.10 -5.99 21.20
CA ARG A 97 4.81 -5.54 22.54
C ARG A 97 5.59 -4.24 22.76
N ARG A 98 4.87 -3.12 22.81
CA ARG A 98 5.36 -1.86 23.37
C ARG A 98 5.45 -2.00 24.89
N GLY A 99 6.53 -2.62 25.37
CA GLY A 99 7.09 -2.45 26.71
C GLY A 99 8.53 -1.98 26.52
N GLU A 100 9.15 -1.17 27.35
CA GLU A 100 8.85 -0.79 28.71
C GLU A 100 9.70 0.45 29.03
N LYS A 101 9.22 1.24 29.98
CA LYS A 101 9.91 2.37 30.61
C LYS A 101 11.39 2.08 30.83
N ARG A 102 12.26 2.94 30.28
CA ARG A 102 13.53 3.26 30.93
C ARG A 102 13.34 4.56 31.71
N GLY A 103 12.97 4.41 32.98
CA GLY A 103 13.42 5.36 33.99
C GLY A 103 14.88 5.04 34.30
N ASP A 104 15.74 6.05 34.36
CA ASP A 104 16.12 6.68 35.63
C ASP A 104 17.42 7.50 35.48
N LYS A 105 17.54 8.49 36.39
CA LYS A 105 18.70 9.33 36.74
C LYS A 105 18.84 10.66 36.01
N ARG A 106 18.30 11.71 36.64
CA ARG A 106 19.08 12.58 37.56
C ARG A 106 18.25 13.77 38.06
N GLY A 107 18.31 14.01 39.37
CA GLY A 107 18.28 15.36 39.90
C GLY A 107 17.05 15.75 40.71
N ALA A 108 17.04 15.33 41.97
CA ALA A 108 16.20 15.88 43.01
C ALA A 108 16.39 17.41 43.17
N LYS A 109 15.30 18.17 43.31
CA LYS A 109 15.22 19.26 44.29
C LYS A 109 13.79 19.74 44.53
N GLY A 110 13.37 19.65 45.79
CA GLY A 110 12.55 20.71 46.40
C GLY A 110 11.05 20.51 46.42
N ALA A 111 10.57 19.68 47.35
CA ALA A 111 9.27 19.92 47.96
C ALA A 111 9.30 21.26 48.72
N ARG A 112 8.27 22.10 48.51
CA ARG A 112 7.75 23.05 49.51
C ARG A 112 6.30 23.39 49.14
N GLY A 113 5.39 22.92 49.97
CA GLY A 113 3.97 23.24 49.86
C GLY A 113 3.61 24.59 50.46
N GLY A 114 2.30 24.86 50.47
CA GLY A 114 1.68 25.77 51.43
C GLY A 114 1.05 27.03 50.85
N ARG A 115 -0.27 26.95 50.64
CA ARG A 115 -1.30 27.86 51.19
C ARG A 115 -1.15 29.37 50.97
N GLY A 116 -2.16 29.99 50.35
CA GLY A 116 -2.40 31.42 50.47
C GLY A 116 -3.55 31.94 49.61
N GLU A 117 -4.75 32.01 50.20
CA GLU A 117 -5.91 32.77 49.71
C GLU A 117 -5.66 34.28 49.71
N ARG A 118 -6.28 34.99 48.75
CA ARG A 118 -6.96 36.32 48.84
C ARG A 118 -7.27 36.76 47.39
N GLY A 119 -8.54 36.85 46.96
CA GLY A 119 -9.40 38.05 47.11
C GLY A 119 -8.93 39.14 46.12
N ALA A 120 -9.71 39.77 45.23
CA ALA A 120 -11.15 39.96 45.10
C ALA A 120 -11.51 40.35 43.63
N ARG A 121 -12.81 40.25 43.33
CA ARG A 121 -13.58 40.61 42.10
C ARG A 121 -13.42 42.09 41.65
N PRO A 122 -14.24 42.61 40.69
CA PRO A 122 -14.57 42.23 39.30
C PRO A 122 -14.45 43.45 38.33
N GLY A 123 -14.53 43.24 37.01
CA GLY A 123 -14.75 44.38 36.08
C GLY A 123 -14.55 44.04 34.61
N GLN A 124 -15.64 43.67 33.93
CA GLN A 124 -15.79 43.81 32.47
C GLN A 124 -15.92 45.32 32.15
N PRO A 125 -15.62 45.80 30.92
CA PRO A 125 -16.42 45.44 29.76
C PRO A 125 -15.64 45.20 28.45
N ASP A 126 -16.40 44.60 27.54
CA ASP A 126 -16.18 44.33 26.13
C ASP A 126 -15.71 45.57 25.32
N GLY A 127 -14.88 45.34 24.30
CA GLY A 127 -14.35 46.41 23.46
C GLY A 127 -13.57 45.93 22.22
N THR A 128 -14.32 45.62 21.16
CA THR A 128 -14.09 45.98 19.73
C THR A 128 -12.68 45.90 19.11
N ASN A 129 -12.62 45.11 18.02
CA ASN A 129 -11.80 45.23 16.80
C ASN A 129 -10.71 46.32 16.75
N GLY A 130 -9.47 45.89 16.46
CA GLY A 130 -8.35 46.77 16.13
C GLY A 130 -7.24 46.03 15.39
N ASP A 131 -7.07 46.42 14.14
CA ASP A 131 -6.25 45.92 13.04
C ASP A 131 -4.72 45.88 13.29
N GLY A 132 -4.05 44.97 12.56
CA GLY A 132 -2.72 45.13 11.97
C GLY A 132 -1.50 45.40 12.85
N ARG A 133 -0.57 44.42 12.92
CA ARG A 133 0.88 44.70 12.82
C ARG A 133 1.71 43.48 12.40
N ASN A 134 2.45 43.71 11.33
CA ASN A 134 3.40 42.86 10.64
C ASN A 134 4.36 42.08 11.55
N GLY A 135 4.51 40.79 11.26
CA GLY A 135 5.62 39.94 11.66
C GLY A 135 6.19 39.25 10.42
N GLU A 136 6.79 40.05 9.55
CA GLU A 136 7.48 39.61 8.34
C GLU A 136 8.82 38.97 8.71
N GLY A 137 9.13 37.82 8.12
CA GLY A 137 10.48 37.25 8.14
C GLY A 137 10.60 35.83 8.69
N ARG A 138 10.15 34.83 7.93
CA ARG A 138 10.87 33.55 7.81
C ARG A 138 10.45 32.76 6.57
N ASN A 139 11.33 32.87 5.57
CA ASN A 139 11.61 31.89 4.53
C ASN A 139 10.47 31.54 3.55
N GLY A 140 10.45 32.27 2.43
CA GLY A 140 9.70 31.93 1.23
C GLY A 140 10.21 30.63 0.60
N GLY A 141 9.73 29.50 1.10
CA GLY A 141 9.65 28.29 0.29
C GLY A 141 8.59 28.53 -0.78
N SER A 142 9.00 28.46 -2.04
CA SER A 142 8.13 28.57 -3.21
C SER A 142 6.82 27.81 -2.95
N ARG A 143 5.72 28.55 -2.82
CA ARG A 143 4.39 28.00 -2.57
C ARG A 143 4.07 27.14 -3.78
N ARG A 144 4.24 25.82 -3.62
CA ARG A 144 3.88 24.80 -4.60
C ARG A 144 2.58 25.23 -5.24
N GLN A 145 2.58 25.46 -6.55
CA GLN A 145 1.38 25.73 -7.32
C GLN A 145 0.37 24.66 -6.89
N PHE A 146 -0.70 25.07 -6.23
CA PHE A 146 -1.71 24.16 -5.72
C PHE A 146 -2.49 23.68 -6.94
N THR A 147 -1.98 22.65 -7.60
CA THR A 147 -2.79 21.86 -8.52
C THR A 147 -3.95 21.34 -7.68
N PRO A 148 -5.21 21.62 -8.05
CA PRO A 148 -6.34 21.12 -7.29
C PRO A 148 -6.20 19.60 -7.14
N PRO A 149 -6.38 19.05 -5.91
CA PRO A 149 -6.21 17.64 -5.69
C PRO A 149 -7.17 16.87 -6.62
N PRO A 150 -6.72 15.75 -7.22
CA PRO A 150 -7.56 14.96 -8.11
C PRO A 150 -8.91 14.64 -7.45
N PRO A 151 -10.00 14.48 -8.20
CA PRO A 151 -11.34 14.22 -7.66
C PRO A 151 -11.38 13.10 -6.62
N ALA A 152 -12.02 13.31 -5.47
CA ALA A 152 -12.18 12.30 -4.44
C ALA A 152 -12.93 11.06 -4.97
N LEU A 153 -12.38 9.87 -4.74
CA LEU A 153 -13.05 8.61 -5.06
C LEU A 153 -14.02 8.34 -3.90
N THR A 154 -15.25 8.00 -4.22
CA THR A 154 -16.23 7.59 -3.22
C THR A 154 -15.71 6.32 -2.52
N LYS A 155 -15.43 6.42 -1.21
CA LYS A 155 -14.98 5.27 -0.43
C LYS A 155 -16.20 4.48 0.02
N ARG A 156 -16.18 3.18 -0.23
CA ARG A 156 -17.20 2.27 0.28
C ARG A 156 -17.13 2.19 1.81
N PRO A 157 -18.28 1.93 2.49
CA PRO A 157 -18.31 1.79 3.93
C PRO A 157 -17.40 0.64 4.38
N ARG A 158 -16.76 0.80 5.54
CA ARG A 158 -15.92 -0.25 6.11
C ARG A 158 -16.78 -1.41 6.60
N PRO A 159 -16.36 -2.66 6.39
CA PRO A 159 -17.10 -3.81 6.87
C PRO A 159 -17.15 -3.85 8.41
N THR A 160 -18.26 -4.36 8.92
CA THR A 160 -18.50 -4.56 10.35
C THR A 160 -17.78 -5.82 10.82
N ARG A 161 -16.99 -5.72 11.90
CA ARG A 161 -16.37 -6.90 12.52
C ARG A 161 -17.36 -7.69 13.34
N LEU A 162 -17.26 -9.02 13.30
CA LEU A 162 -18.15 -9.88 14.05
C LEU A 162 -17.90 -9.81 15.55
N ARG A 163 -18.99 -9.76 16.32
CA ARG A 163 -19.00 -9.96 17.78
C ARG A 163 -19.90 -11.14 18.10
N ALA A 164 -19.28 -12.28 18.41
CA ALA A 164 -19.99 -13.49 18.78
C ALA A 164 -20.82 -13.26 20.05
N LYS A 165 -22.03 -13.83 20.08
CA LYS A 165 -22.85 -13.87 21.28
C LYS A 165 -22.35 -14.93 22.27
N SER A 166 -23.07 -15.09 23.38
CA SER A 166 -22.85 -16.14 24.38
C SER A 166 -24.15 -16.80 24.83
N GLU A 167 -25.23 -16.69 24.05
CA GLU A 167 -26.56 -17.18 24.43
C GLU A 167 -26.57 -18.71 24.49
N HIS A 168 -26.13 -19.39 23.43
CA HIS A 168 -26.08 -20.85 23.37
C HIS A 168 -25.02 -21.43 24.30
N ARG A 169 -23.85 -20.78 24.39
CA ARG A 169 -22.81 -21.21 25.33
C ARG A 169 -23.28 -21.11 26.78
N GLN A 170 -23.96 -20.02 27.15
CA GLN A 170 -24.48 -19.86 28.50
C GLN A 170 -25.56 -20.89 28.81
N ALA A 171 -26.47 -21.17 27.85
CA ALA A 171 -27.47 -22.21 28.01
C ALA A 171 -26.86 -23.61 28.25
N VAL A 172 -25.72 -23.94 27.60
CA VAL A 172 -24.99 -25.18 27.89
C VAL A 172 -24.42 -25.16 29.31
N LEU A 173 -23.79 -24.06 29.74
CA LEU A 173 -23.21 -23.94 31.08
C LEU A 173 -24.26 -24.02 32.20
N ASP A 174 -25.47 -23.53 31.96
CA ASP A 174 -26.56 -23.56 32.94
C ASP A 174 -27.23 -24.93 33.04
N ALA A 175 -27.10 -25.78 32.01
CA ALA A 175 -27.61 -27.15 32.01
C ALA A 175 -26.63 -28.19 32.62
N LEU A 176 -25.38 -27.81 32.86
CA LEU A 176 -24.35 -28.70 33.40
C LEU A 176 -24.39 -28.75 34.93
N LYS A 177 -23.92 -29.87 35.49
CA LYS A 177 -23.69 -29.96 36.94
C LYS A 177 -22.61 -28.96 37.37
N PRO A 178 -22.57 -28.51 38.65
CA PRO A 178 -21.58 -27.54 39.11
C PRO A 178 -20.12 -27.93 38.82
N GLU A 179 -19.78 -29.22 38.96
CA GLU A 179 -18.44 -29.74 38.70
C GLU A 179 -18.09 -29.71 37.20
N GLU A 180 -19.03 -30.13 36.35
CA GLU A 180 -18.91 -30.10 34.89
C GLU A 180 -18.81 -28.67 34.35
N ARG A 181 -19.51 -27.72 34.99
CA ARG A 181 -19.49 -26.31 34.61
C ARG A 181 -18.09 -25.70 34.74
N VAL A 182 -17.37 -26.00 35.81
CA VAL A 182 -15.99 -25.50 36.01
C VAL A 182 -15.07 -26.02 34.90
N LEU A 183 -15.20 -27.30 34.54
CA LEU A 183 -14.44 -27.88 33.43
C LEU A 183 -14.81 -27.26 32.08
N ALA A 184 -16.11 -27.02 31.83
CA ALA A 184 -16.60 -26.37 30.62
C ALA A 184 -16.10 -24.92 30.49
N GLU A 185 -16.03 -24.17 31.59
CA GLU A 185 -15.46 -22.81 31.58
C GLU A 185 -13.96 -22.80 31.27
N VAL A 186 -13.20 -23.76 31.80
CA VAL A 186 -11.79 -23.96 31.44
C VAL A 186 -11.66 -24.36 29.96
N ALA A 187 -12.58 -25.19 29.48
CA ALA A 187 -12.65 -25.60 28.08
C ALA A 187 -12.82 -24.41 27.13
N ILE A 188 -13.75 -23.50 27.44
CA ILE A 188 -14.00 -22.30 26.65
C ILE A 188 -12.77 -21.37 26.64
N LYS A 189 -12.03 -21.28 27.76
CA LYS A 189 -10.87 -20.37 27.88
C LYS A 189 -9.66 -20.84 27.08
N GLY A 190 -9.39 -22.14 27.01
CA GLY A 190 -8.18 -22.61 26.34
C GLY A 190 -8.07 -24.11 26.11
N GLY A 191 -9.20 -24.83 26.09
CA GLY A 191 -9.23 -26.25 25.78
C GLY A 191 -8.39 -27.11 26.73
N VAL A 192 -8.02 -28.30 26.27
CA VAL A 192 -7.35 -29.32 27.12
C VAL A 192 -6.00 -28.82 27.62
N GLY A 193 -5.34 -27.94 26.87
CA GLY A 193 -4.09 -27.29 27.29
C GLY A 193 -4.27 -26.45 28.55
N ALA A 194 -5.33 -25.63 28.62
CA ALA A 194 -5.63 -24.84 29.80
C ALA A 194 -5.92 -25.71 31.03
N LEU A 195 -6.64 -26.82 30.85
CA LEU A 195 -6.88 -27.78 31.93
C LEU A 195 -5.58 -28.40 32.45
N ARG A 196 -4.67 -28.82 31.56
CA ARG A 196 -3.37 -29.37 31.97
C ARG A 196 -2.54 -28.38 32.77
N VAL A 197 -2.52 -27.11 32.35
CA VAL A 197 -1.82 -26.04 33.07
C VAL A 197 -2.46 -25.83 34.45
N ALA A 198 -3.79 -25.73 34.52
CA ALA A 198 -4.50 -25.54 35.77
C ALA A 198 -4.25 -26.69 36.77
N VAL A 199 -4.32 -27.95 36.32
CA VAL A 199 -4.05 -29.11 37.18
C VAL A 199 -2.59 -29.13 37.63
N LYS A 200 -1.63 -28.78 36.76
CA LYS A 200 -0.22 -28.70 37.14
C LYS A 200 0.02 -27.65 38.23
N GLU A 201 -0.57 -26.46 38.10
CA GLU A 201 -0.47 -25.41 39.11
C GLU A 201 -1.13 -25.82 40.43
N GLN A 202 -2.29 -26.48 40.37
CA GLN A 202 -2.98 -26.97 41.55
C GLN A 202 -2.18 -28.07 42.27
N ASN A 203 -1.60 -29.01 41.51
CA ASN A 203 -0.75 -30.05 42.07
C ASN A 203 0.50 -29.48 42.74
N ALA A 204 1.12 -28.46 42.15
CA ALA A 204 2.25 -27.78 42.79
C ALA A 204 1.89 -27.12 44.13
N ARG A 205 0.64 -26.67 44.31
CA ARG A 205 0.15 -26.16 45.60
C ARG A 205 -0.14 -27.29 46.58
N LEU A 206 -0.82 -28.35 46.14
CA LEU A 206 -1.16 -29.50 46.98
C LEU A 206 0.10 -30.18 47.53
N THR A 207 1.15 -30.32 46.72
CA THR A 207 2.45 -30.84 47.17
C THR A 207 3.10 -29.95 48.24
N LYS A 208 3.00 -28.62 48.13
CA LYS A 208 3.48 -27.69 49.17
C LYS A 208 2.69 -27.79 50.47
N GLU A 209 1.39 -28.10 50.37
CA GLU A 209 0.49 -28.28 51.51
C GLU A 209 0.53 -29.71 52.10
N GLY A 210 1.37 -30.61 51.56
CA GLY A 210 1.44 -32.01 51.99
C GLY A 210 0.19 -32.85 51.67
N LYS A 211 -0.67 -32.37 50.76
CA LYS A 211 -1.91 -33.03 50.34
C LYS A 211 -1.69 -33.91 49.11
N PRO A 212 -2.53 -34.94 48.88
CA PRO A 212 -2.45 -35.77 47.68
C PRO A 212 -2.68 -34.96 46.40
N THR A 213 -1.99 -35.33 45.32
CA THR A 213 -2.08 -34.68 44.01
C THR A 213 -3.30 -35.16 43.23
N ILE A 214 -3.80 -34.31 42.33
CA ILE A 214 -4.94 -34.59 41.45
C ILE A 214 -4.45 -35.29 40.18
N ASN A 215 -5.14 -36.35 39.79
CA ASN A 215 -4.95 -37.00 38.50
C ASN A 215 -5.70 -36.23 37.40
N ALA A 216 -4.98 -35.74 36.39
CA ALA A 216 -5.57 -34.98 35.28
C ALA A 216 -6.36 -35.86 34.28
N GLY A 217 -6.08 -37.17 34.21
CA GLY A 217 -6.64 -38.07 33.19
C GLY A 217 -8.17 -38.04 33.15
N PRO A 218 -8.87 -38.39 34.25
CA PRO A 218 -10.33 -38.39 34.27
C PRO A 218 -10.97 -37.04 33.94
N LEU A 219 -10.34 -35.94 34.37
CA LEU A 219 -10.81 -34.58 34.09
C LEU A 219 -10.67 -34.24 32.59
N ILE A 220 -9.60 -34.72 31.95
CA ILE A 220 -9.41 -34.56 30.50
C ILE A 220 -10.46 -35.35 29.74
N ASP A 221 -10.76 -36.58 30.14
CA ASP A 221 -11.74 -37.43 29.47
C ASP A 221 -13.15 -36.81 29.54
N GLN A 222 -13.57 -36.35 30.72
CA GLN A 222 -14.84 -35.65 30.91
C GLN A 222 -14.90 -34.36 30.09
N MET A 223 -13.80 -33.62 30.02
CA MET A 223 -13.72 -32.42 29.19
C MET A 223 -13.85 -32.73 27.70
N LEU A 224 -13.21 -33.80 27.22
CA LEU A 224 -13.32 -34.24 25.82
C LEU A 224 -14.75 -34.62 25.44
N GLU A 225 -15.52 -35.17 26.39
CA GLU A 225 -16.95 -35.46 26.21
C GLU A 225 -17.80 -34.17 26.07
N LEU A 226 -17.45 -33.10 26.79
CA LEU A 226 -18.17 -31.83 26.75
C LEU A 226 -17.84 -30.97 25.51
N LEU A 227 -16.63 -31.11 24.95
CA LEU A 227 -16.13 -30.26 23.86
C LEU A 227 -17.05 -30.22 22.62
N PRO A 228 -17.61 -31.33 22.10
CA PRO A 228 -18.51 -31.29 20.95
C PRO A 228 -19.74 -30.40 21.20
N ARG A 229 -20.40 -30.52 22.37
CA ARG A 229 -21.57 -29.67 22.72
C ARG A 229 -21.19 -28.19 22.79
N LEU A 230 -20.05 -27.87 23.41
CA LEU A 230 -19.57 -26.50 23.52
C LEU A 230 -19.21 -25.89 22.15
N ARG A 231 -18.60 -26.67 21.25
CA ARG A 231 -18.27 -26.21 19.88
C ARG A 231 -19.51 -25.91 19.05
N VAL A 232 -20.54 -26.75 19.14
CA VAL A 232 -21.84 -26.52 18.48
C VAL A 232 -22.47 -25.23 19.01
N ALA A 233 -22.49 -25.04 20.33
CA ALA A 233 -23.04 -23.84 20.94
C ALA A 233 -22.28 -22.56 20.54
N GLU A 234 -20.95 -22.60 20.55
CA GLU A 234 -20.12 -21.46 20.11
C GLU A 234 -20.36 -21.12 18.64
N TRP A 235 -20.46 -22.13 17.77
CA TRP A 235 -20.75 -21.89 16.37
C TRP A 235 -22.13 -21.26 16.19
N ARG A 236 -23.17 -21.75 16.88
CA ARG A 236 -24.51 -21.14 16.84
C ARG A 236 -24.51 -19.68 17.32
N ASP A 237 -23.79 -19.37 18.38
CA ASP A 237 -23.59 -17.98 18.85
C ASP A 237 -22.95 -17.08 17.79
N THR A 238 -22.02 -17.61 16.98
CA THR A 238 -21.42 -16.86 15.87
C THR A 238 -22.39 -16.71 14.70
N VAL A 239 -23.16 -17.73 14.37
CA VAL A 239 -24.13 -17.70 13.27
C VAL A 239 -25.25 -16.71 13.56
N ASP A 240 -25.84 -16.76 14.75
CA ASP A 240 -26.92 -15.85 15.15
C ASP A 240 -26.45 -14.38 15.24
N ALA A 241 -25.16 -14.15 15.46
CA ALA A 241 -24.55 -12.83 15.38
C ALA A 241 -24.37 -12.38 13.93
N VAL A 242 -23.93 -13.28 13.03
CA VAL A 242 -23.75 -12.98 11.60
C VAL A 242 -25.08 -12.73 10.90
N GLU A 243 -26.12 -13.50 11.18
CA GLU A 243 -27.44 -13.36 10.56
C GLU A 243 -27.97 -11.91 10.65
N LYS A 244 -27.69 -11.22 11.76
CA LYS A 244 -28.10 -9.82 11.97
C LYS A 244 -27.34 -8.79 11.13
N ILE A 245 -26.13 -9.12 10.65
CA ILE A 245 -25.21 -8.21 9.96
C ILE A 245 -24.68 -8.81 8.66
N ILE A 246 -25.37 -9.80 8.08
CA ILE A 246 -24.83 -10.64 7.00
C ILE A 246 -24.42 -9.83 5.76
N ASP A 247 -25.12 -8.71 5.51
CA ASP A 247 -24.85 -7.80 4.38
C ASP A 247 -23.74 -6.78 4.65
N THR A 248 -23.25 -6.67 5.89
CA THR A 248 -22.21 -5.69 6.25
C THR A 248 -20.99 -6.31 6.92
N VAL A 249 -21.06 -7.59 7.32
CA VAL A 249 -19.97 -8.30 7.98
C VAL A 249 -18.73 -8.41 7.10
N ASP A 250 -17.55 -8.36 7.74
CA ASP A 250 -16.27 -8.60 7.07
C ASP A 250 -16.24 -9.98 6.39
N LEU A 251 -15.84 -10.01 5.11
CA LEU A 251 -15.71 -11.24 4.34
C LEU A 251 -14.73 -12.24 4.98
N ARG A 252 -13.71 -11.75 5.68
CA ARG A 252 -12.78 -12.62 6.41
C ARG A 252 -13.49 -13.39 7.52
N ASP A 253 -14.33 -12.69 8.29
CA ASP A 253 -15.09 -13.31 9.38
C ASP A 253 -16.10 -14.31 8.81
N LEU A 254 -16.82 -13.93 7.74
CA LEU A 254 -17.77 -14.82 7.07
C LEU A 254 -17.10 -16.09 6.53
N ARG A 255 -15.95 -15.96 5.85
CA ARG A 255 -15.13 -17.11 5.38
C ARG A 255 -14.69 -17.99 6.54
N SER A 256 -14.25 -17.41 7.65
CA SER A 256 -13.82 -18.16 8.83
C SER A 256 -14.96 -19.00 9.42
N ILE A 257 -16.19 -18.51 9.41
CA ILE A 257 -17.35 -19.20 9.98
C ILE A 257 -17.82 -20.33 9.07
N VAL A 258 -17.84 -20.08 7.75
CA VAL A 258 -18.13 -21.11 6.76
C VAL A 258 -17.06 -22.21 6.81
N ALA A 259 -15.77 -21.85 6.90
CA ALA A 259 -14.69 -22.82 7.05
C ALA A 259 -14.85 -23.64 8.35
N ARG A 260 -15.14 -22.98 9.47
CA ARG A 260 -15.39 -23.64 10.76
C ARG A 260 -16.56 -24.63 10.67
N SER A 261 -17.59 -24.32 9.88
CA SER A 261 -18.76 -25.19 9.72
C SER A 261 -18.45 -26.57 9.11
N ASN A 262 -17.28 -26.74 8.50
CA ASN A 262 -16.79 -28.02 7.98
C ASN A 262 -16.06 -28.88 9.03
N ASP A 263 -15.97 -28.45 10.30
CA ASP A 263 -15.45 -29.28 11.39
C ASP A 263 -16.32 -30.55 11.54
N ALA A 264 -15.67 -31.71 11.67
CA ALA A 264 -16.32 -33.01 11.81
C ALA A 264 -17.36 -33.06 12.95
N THR A 265 -17.15 -32.30 14.04
CA THR A 265 -18.10 -32.20 15.15
C THR A 265 -19.40 -31.52 14.75
N LEU A 266 -19.33 -30.46 13.93
CA LEU A 266 -20.49 -29.71 13.44
C LEU A 266 -21.18 -30.45 12.29
N MET A 267 -20.42 -31.15 11.46
CA MET A 267 -20.94 -31.90 10.32
C MET A 267 -21.87 -33.06 10.74
N LYS A 268 -21.63 -33.65 11.93
CA LYS A 268 -22.46 -34.73 12.49
C LYS A 268 -23.87 -34.28 12.86
N ASP A 269 -24.06 -32.99 13.16
CA ASP A 269 -25.37 -32.45 13.53
C ASP A 269 -26.15 -32.02 12.27
N ALA A 270 -27.11 -32.86 11.89
CA ALA A 270 -27.96 -32.63 10.73
C ALA A 270 -28.85 -31.37 10.86
N SER A 271 -29.16 -30.93 12.09
CA SER A 271 -29.97 -29.73 12.33
C SER A 271 -29.27 -28.45 11.85
N LEU A 272 -27.94 -28.49 11.72
CA LEU A 272 -27.12 -27.36 11.28
C LEU A 272 -26.96 -27.30 9.76
N ASN A 273 -27.44 -28.30 9.00
CA ASN A 273 -27.28 -28.34 7.54
C ASN A 273 -27.90 -27.11 6.85
N GLY A 274 -29.11 -26.72 7.26
CA GLY A 274 -29.79 -25.54 6.67
C GLY A 274 -28.99 -24.26 6.86
N LYS A 275 -28.56 -23.96 8.09
CA LYS A 275 -27.71 -22.78 8.40
C LYS A 275 -26.38 -22.82 7.64
N ARG A 276 -25.79 -24.01 7.46
CA ARG A 276 -24.53 -24.17 6.68
C ARG A 276 -24.71 -23.77 5.23
N GLU A 277 -25.76 -24.26 4.59
CA GLU A 277 -26.05 -23.91 3.18
C GLU A 277 -26.38 -22.43 3.03
N GLU A 278 -27.17 -21.85 3.94
CA GLU A 278 -27.47 -20.42 3.94
C GLU A 278 -26.20 -19.56 4.01
N LEU A 279 -25.26 -19.89 4.92
CA LEU A 279 -23.99 -19.17 5.04
C LEU A 279 -23.09 -19.35 3.81
N ARG A 280 -23.10 -20.53 3.15
CA ARG A 280 -22.36 -20.75 1.90
C ARG A 280 -22.92 -19.91 0.76
N LEU A 281 -24.25 -19.85 0.63
CA LEU A 281 -24.92 -19.01 -0.37
C LEU A 281 -24.67 -17.52 -0.12
N ALA A 282 -24.77 -17.09 1.14
CA ALA A 282 -24.48 -15.71 1.52
C ALA A 282 -23.01 -15.34 1.28
N LEU A 283 -22.06 -16.24 1.60
CA LEU A 283 -20.65 -16.03 1.30
C LEU A 283 -20.42 -15.85 -0.20
N LYS A 284 -20.97 -16.75 -1.04
CA LYS A 284 -20.81 -16.65 -2.49
C LYS A 284 -21.35 -15.33 -3.03
N ARG A 285 -22.58 -14.95 -2.65
CA ARG A 285 -23.18 -13.67 -3.04
C ARG A 285 -22.28 -12.49 -2.65
N ARG A 286 -21.81 -12.46 -1.40
CA ARG A 286 -20.98 -11.36 -0.87
C ARG A 286 -19.60 -11.29 -1.54
N GLU A 287 -19.03 -12.43 -1.93
CA GLU A 287 -17.80 -12.50 -2.70
C GLU A 287 -17.99 -11.93 -4.11
N ASP A 288 -19.08 -12.30 -4.79
CA ASP A 288 -19.44 -11.80 -6.12
C ASP A 288 -19.71 -10.28 -6.11
N GLU A 289 -20.42 -9.78 -5.09
CA GLU A 289 -20.64 -8.35 -4.85
C GLU A 289 -19.31 -7.61 -4.62
N ALA A 290 -18.44 -8.15 -3.76
CA ALA A 290 -17.15 -7.53 -3.48
C ALA A 290 -16.23 -7.52 -4.71
N LEU A 291 -16.27 -8.56 -5.55
CA LEU A 291 -15.55 -8.59 -6.82
C LEU A 291 -16.07 -7.53 -7.79
N SER A 292 -17.39 -7.38 -7.92
CA SER A 292 -18.01 -6.34 -8.75
C SER A 292 -17.61 -4.94 -8.28
N HIS A 293 -17.74 -4.67 -6.98
CA HIS A 293 -17.33 -3.42 -6.35
C HIS A 293 -15.85 -3.10 -6.54
N TRP A 294 -14.98 -4.12 -6.42
CA TRP A 294 -13.55 -3.95 -6.65
C TRP A 294 -13.25 -3.55 -8.10
N HIS A 295 -13.92 -4.16 -9.09
CA HIS A 295 -13.78 -3.76 -10.49
C HIS A 295 -14.29 -2.34 -10.76
N GLU A 296 -15.43 -1.97 -10.19
CA GLU A 296 -15.98 -0.60 -10.30
C GLU A 296 -15.03 0.44 -9.73
N ASP A 297 -14.53 0.20 -8.51
CA ASP A 297 -13.63 1.14 -7.85
C ASP A 297 -12.28 1.23 -8.59
N LEU A 298 -11.81 0.11 -9.15
CA LEU A 298 -10.60 0.07 -9.97
C LEU A 298 -10.77 0.89 -11.26
N ARG A 299 -11.89 0.72 -11.97
CA ARG A 299 -12.24 1.53 -13.15
C ARG A 299 -12.32 3.01 -12.80
N ALA A 300 -13.04 3.36 -11.74
CA ALA A 300 -13.16 4.75 -11.29
C ALA A 300 -11.79 5.36 -10.93
N ALA A 301 -10.90 4.60 -10.28
CA ALA A 301 -9.56 5.07 -9.96
C ALA A 301 -8.71 5.33 -11.22
N VAL A 302 -8.84 4.48 -12.23
CA VAL A 302 -8.19 4.62 -13.53
C VAL A 302 -8.76 5.81 -14.31
N ASP A 303 -10.08 5.98 -14.35
CA ASP A 303 -10.76 7.07 -15.06
C ASP A 303 -10.45 8.45 -14.47
N VAL A 304 -10.33 8.53 -13.14
CA VAL A 304 -9.95 9.76 -12.43
C VAL A 304 -8.44 10.03 -12.52
N GLY A 305 -7.63 9.07 -13.00
CA GLY A 305 -6.18 9.21 -13.11
C GLY A 305 -5.44 9.04 -11.78
N ARG A 306 -6.05 8.38 -10.78
CA ARG A 306 -5.42 8.11 -9.48
C ARG A 306 -4.63 6.82 -9.50
N ILE A 307 -3.50 6.86 -10.17
CA ILE A 307 -2.71 5.68 -10.54
C ILE A 307 -2.16 4.95 -9.32
N VAL A 308 -1.60 5.66 -8.33
CA VAL A 308 -1.12 5.03 -7.08
C VAL A 308 -2.24 4.31 -6.33
N ALA A 309 -3.45 4.88 -6.30
CA ALA A 309 -4.60 4.23 -5.69
C ALA A 309 -5.04 3.00 -6.50
N ALA A 310 -5.11 3.13 -7.83
CA ALA A 310 -5.48 2.05 -8.74
C ALA A 310 -4.49 0.87 -8.67
N LEU A 311 -3.17 1.14 -8.64
CA LEU A 311 -2.11 0.14 -8.45
C LEU A 311 -2.27 -0.58 -7.12
N ASN A 312 -2.40 0.16 -6.01
CA ASN A 312 -2.61 -0.41 -4.68
C ASN A 312 -3.88 -1.28 -4.58
N MET A 313 -4.95 -0.88 -5.27
CA MET A 313 -6.20 -1.64 -5.32
C MET A 313 -6.07 -2.89 -6.20
N SER A 314 -5.37 -2.79 -7.33
CA SER A 314 -5.16 -3.92 -8.25
C SER A 314 -4.41 -5.09 -7.62
N GLY A 315 -3.52 -4.81 -6.66
CA GLY A 315 -2.78 -5.82 -5.89
C GLY A 315 -3.56 -6.46 -4.73
N LYS A 316 -4.78 -5.99 -4.44
CA LYS A 316 -5.60 -6.45 -3.30
C LYS A 316 -7.00 -6.89 -3.73
N PRO A 317 -7.11 -7.91 -4.60
CA PRO A 317 -8.42 -8.42 -5.00
C PRO A 317 -9.15 -9.09 -3.81
N PRO A 318 -10.50 -9.04 -3.76
CA PRO A 318 -11.30 -9.73 -2.74
C PRO A 318 -11.03 -11.24 -2.65
N LYS A 319 -10.68 -11.85 -3.79
CA LYS A 319 -10.25 -13.24 -3.92
C LYS A 319 -8.80 -13.27 -4.41
N ALA A 320 -7.94 -13.94 -3.66
CA ALA A 320 -6.51 -14.02 -3.98
C ALA A 320 -6.30 -14.61 -5.38
N GLY A 321 -5.39 -14.00 -6.14
CA GLY A 321 -5.07 -14.43 -7.51
C GLY A 321 -6.07 -13.98 -8.58
N THR A 322 -7.17 -13.30 -8.25
CA THR A 322 -8.07 -12.75 -9.27
C THR A 322 -7.40 -11.56 -9.98
N PRO A 323 -7.12 -11.67 -11.29
CA PRO A 323 -6.48 -10.58 -12.03
C PRO A 323 -7.50 -9.49 -12.39
N PRO A 324 -7.06 -8.23 -12.57
CA PRO A 324 -7.86 -7.22 -13.24
C PRO A 324 -8.21 -7.65 -14.67
N SER A 325 -9.32 -7.15 -15.22
CA SER A 325 -9.66 -7.34 -16.64
C SER A 325 -8.54 -6.84 -17.56
N ALA A 326 -8.37 -7.47 -18.72
CA ALA A 326 -7.31 -7.12 -19.68
C ALA A 326 -7.31 -5.63 -20.09
N GLU A 327 -8.49 -5.06 -20.31
CA GLU A 327 -8.65 -3.62 -20.63
C GLU A 327 -8.05 -2.72 -19.54
N ILE A 328 -8.40 -2.99 -18.27
CA ILE A 328 -7.87 -2.22 -17.14
C ILE A 328 -6.38 -2.43 -16.96
N LYS A 329 -5.85 -3.64 -17.19
CA LYS A 329 -4.40 -3.88 -17.14
C LYS A 329 -3.65 -3.01 -18.15
N LEU A 330 -4.10 -3.00 -19.41
CA LEU A 330 -3.49 -2.18 -20.45
C LEU A 330 -3.52 -0.69 -20.09
N ARG A 331 -4.64 -0.21 -19.56
CA ARG A 331 -4.77 1.19 -19.15
C ARG A 331 -3.92 1.52 -17.93
N LEU A 332 -3.80 0.62 -16.97
CA LEU A 332 -2.89 0.78 -15.82
C LEU A 332 -1.43 0.86 -16.28
N VAL A 333 -1.00 0.03 -17.24
CA VAL A 333 0.35 0.08 -17.80
C VAL A 333 0.60 1.43 -18.47
N ALA A 334 -0.27 1.82 -19.40
CA ALA A 334 -0.14 3.08 -20.14
C ALA A 334 -0.07 4.29 -19.20
N LEU A 335 -0.99 4.37 -18.24
CA LEU A 335 -1.00 5.45 -17.25
C LEU A 335 0.23 5.43 -16.35
N THR A 336 0.73 4.25 -15.96
CA THR A 336 1.91 4.16 -15.09
C THR A 336 3.16 4.66 -15.82
N VAL A 337 3.34 4.29 -17.09
CA VAL A 337 4.45 4.78 -17.93
C VAL A 337 4.39 6.31 -18.08
N GLU A 338 3.19 6.88 -18.27
CA GLU A 338 3.00 8.34 -18.36
C GLU A 338 3.41 9.09 -17.07
N GLN A 339 3.46 8.41 -15.92
CA GLN A 339 3.88 9.00 -14.64
C GLN A 339 5.39 8.89 -14.37
N LEU A 340 6.06 7.97 -15.07
CA LEU A 340 7.48 7.64 -14.89
C LEU A 340 8.30 8.29 -16.01
N THR A 341 8.19 9.62 -16.11
CA THR A 341 8.94 10.42 -17.10
C THR A 341 10.26 10.94 -16.50
N PRO A 342 11.28 11.24 -17.34
CA PRO A 342 12.53 11.84 -16.87
C PRO A 342 12.36 13.15 -16.11
N ASP A 343 11.31 13.92 -16.44
CA ASP A 343 10.99 15.20 -15.81
C ASP A 343 10.21 15.07 -14.49
N ALA A 344 9.80 13.84 -14.13
CA ALA A 344 9.08 13.62 -12.87
C ALA A 344 10.05 13.65 -11.68
N THR A 345 9.59 14.22 -10.57
CA THR A 345 10.35 14.29 -9.31
C THR A 345 10.66 12.89 -8.76
N SER A 346 11.79 12.74 -8.07
CA SER A 346 12.17 11.49 -7.38
C SER A 346 11.08 10.97 -6.44
N ASP A 347 10.42 11.84 -5.69
CA ASP A 347 9.34 11.46 -4.78
C ASP A 347 8.16 10.80 -5.51
N ARG A 348 7.84 11.28 -6.71
CA ARG A 348 6.78 10.71 -7.56
C ARG A 348 7.19 9.33 -8.06
N TRP A 349 8.43 9.19 -8.52
CA TRP A 349 8.99 7.91 -8.93
C TRP A 349 8.91 6.88 -7.80
N ILE A 350 9.35 7.23 -6.59
CA ILE A 350 9.32 6.34 -5.42
C ILE A 350 7.90 5.86 -5.14
N VAL A 351 6.94 6.78 -5.01
CA VAL A 351 5.56 6.43 -4.64
C VAL A 351 4.88 5.56 -5.71
N VAL A 352 5.14 5.82 -6.99
CA VAL A 352 4.59 5.01 -8.10
C VAL A 352 5.23 3.63 -8.13
N LEU A 353 6.57 3.54 -7.99
CA LEU A 353 7.28 2.26 -7.99
C LEU A 353 6.94 1.39 -6.78
N GLU A 354 6.77 1.98 -5.60
CA GLU A 354 6.30 1.25 -4.40
C GLU A 354 4.92 0.63 -4.62
N ALA A 355 3.99 1.37 -5.21
CA ALA A 355 2.66 0.85 -5.53
C ALA A 355 2.70 -0.19 -6.67
N LEU A 356 3.55 0.04 -7.67
CA LEU A 356 3.73 -0.85 -8.81
C LEU A 356 4.30 -2.20 -8.38
N ALA A 357 5.26 -2.24 -7.44
CA ALA A 357 5.91 -3.47 -6.98
C ALA A 357 4.93 -4.54 -6.47
N PHE A 358 3.78 -4.14 -5.94
CA PHE A 358 2.73 -5.05 -5.46
C PHE A 358 1.54 -5.18 -6.43
N ALA A 359 1.59 -4.49 -7.58
CA ALA A 359 0.56 -4.58 -8.61
C ALA A 359 0.82 -5.77 -9.56
N PRO A 360 -0.22 -6.37 -10.15
CA PRO A 360 -0.09 -7.51 -11.05
C PRO A 360 0.54 -7.16 -12.42
N ILE A 361 0.84 -5.89 -12.68
CA ILE A 361 1.41 -5.37 -13.94
C ILE A 361 2.88 -4.95 -13.80
N HIS A 362 3.55 -5.25 -12.68
CA HIS A 362 4.91 -4.77 -12.40
C HIS A 362 5.95 -5.18 -13.46
N ASN A 363 5.77 -6.34 -14.10
CA ASN A 363 6.65 -6.82 -15.17
C ASN A 363 6.34 -6.19 -16.55
N ASP A 364 5.18 -5.56 -16.68
CA ASP A 364 4.69 -5.03 -17.97
C ASP A 364 5.04 -3.54 -18.15
N VAL A 365 5.52 -2.87 -17.09
CA VAL A 365 5.86 -1.44 -17.11
C VAL A 365 7.35 -1.25 -17.37
N VAL A 366 7.67 -0.65 -18.51
CA VAL A 366 9.03 -0.24 -18.88
C VAL A 366 9.05 1.28 -19.02
N PRO A 367 9.65 2.02 -18.06
CA PRO A 367 9.82 3.47 -18.17
C PRO A 367 10.74 3.82 -19.35
N THR A 368 10.45 4.93 -20.03
CA THR A 368 11.20 5.43 -21.20
C THR A 368 12.16 6.55 -20.86
#